data_AF-A0A7S0UMP9-F1
#
_entry.id   AF-A0A7S0UMP9-F1
#
_cell.length_a   1.000
_cell.length_b   1.000
_cell.length_c   1.000
_cell.angle_alpha   90.00
_cell.angle_beta   90.00
_cell.angle_gamma   90.00
#
_symmetry.space_group_name_H-M   'P 1'
#
loop_
_entity.id
_entity.type
_entity.pdbx_description
1 polymer ?
#
loop_
_entity_poly.entity_id
_entity_poly.type
_entity_poly.pdbx_seq_one_letter_code
_entity_poly.pdbx_strand_id
1 'polypeptide(L)'
;ATKRNKPTFSAGTLIYARVDSLPPAMDPTLSCQNGPHDAGVPRKDWMTNEGTYGILKGGTCRKITLGLARELLYPRNLVLYELGKSIAFELCIGVNGFLWVHSTRPEYTILILNAIMNSQVLTEAQVRGMVKSLVDTVNRQIEDDEEE
;
A
#
# COMPACT_ATOMS: atom_id res chain seq x y z
N ALA A 1 4.02 -22.73 4.43
CA ALA A 1 5.36 -23.20 4.01
C ALA A 1 5.67 -24.55 4.66
N THR A 2 6.23 -25.49 3.91
CA THR A 2 6.63 -26.81 4.44
C THR A 2 8.11 -27.02 4.16
N LYS A 3 8.75 -28.04 4.78
CA LYS A 3 10.15 -28.37 4.48
C LYS A 3 10.40 -28.63 2.99
N ARG A 4 9.38 -29.13 2.27
CA ARG A 4 9.41 -29.42 0.83
C ARG A 4 9.11 -28.18 -0.03
N ASN A 5 8.34 -27.23 0.48
CA ASN A 5 7.94 -26.02 -0.24
C ASN A 5 8.35 -24.78 0.57
N LYS A 6 9.56 -24.30 0.29
CA LYS A 6 10.20 -23.14 0.93
C LYS A 6 10.09 -21.92 0.00
N PRO A 7 9.59 -20.78 0.49
CA PRO A 7 9.63 -19.55 -0.30
C PRO A 7 11.09 -19.10 -0.51
N THR A 8 11.41 -18.69 -1.74
CA THR A 8 12.72 -18.18 -2.11
C THR A 8 12.64 -16.68 -2.39
N PHE A 9 13.52 -15.91 -1.75
CA PHE A 9 13.59 -14.46 -1.94
C PHE A 9 15.00 -14.05 -2.39
N SER A 10 15.08 -13.11 -3.33
CA SER A 10 16.34 -12.47 -3.69
C SER A 10 16.60 -11.28 -2.78
N ALA A 11 17.87 -10.92 -2.58
CA ALA A 11 18.21 -9.66 -1.92
C ALA A 11 17.56 -8.48 -2.68
N GLY A 12 16.97 -7.54 -1.95
CA GLY A 12 16.22 -6.40 -2.51
C GLY A 12 14.72 -6.65 -2.72
N THR A 13 14.21 -7.87 -2.47
CA THR A 13 12.76 -8.13 -2.51
C THR A 13 12.03 -7.39 -1.39
N LEU A 14 10.95 -6.68 -1.74
CA LEU A 14 10.08 -6.02 -0.77
C LEU A 14 9.03 -7.00 -0.24
N ILE A 15 8.84 -7.03 1.07
CA ILE A 15 7.92 -7.96 1.75
C ILE A 15 7.01 -7.18 2.70
N TYR A 16 5.71 -7.42 2.60
CA TYR A 16 4.73 -6.99 3.59
C TYR A 16 4.55 -8.10 4.63
N ALA A 17 4.79 -7.78 5.90
CA ALA A 17 4.78 -8.73 7.00
C ALA A 17 4.29 -8.05 8.29
N ARG A 18 3.87 -8.86 9.26
CA ARG A 18 3.57 -8.40 10.62
C ARG A 18 4.70 -8.72 11.58
N VAL A 19 4.78 -7.96 12.66
CA VAL A 19 5.59 -8.33 13.82
C VAL A 19 4.94 -9.53 14.51
N ASP A 20 5.73 -10.59 14.75
CA ASP A 20 5.26 -11.82 15.39
C ASP A 20 5.61 -11.87 16.86
N SER A 21 6.88 -11.65 17.20
CA SER A 21 7.32 -11.51 18.58
C SER A 21 8.41 -10.47 18.72
N LEU A 22 8.44 -9.83 19.89
CA LEU A 22 9.47 -8.86 20.30
C LEU A 22 10.02 -9.29 21.68
N PRO A 23 10.90 -10.30 21.74
CA PRO A 23 11.49 -10.71 23.00
C PRO A 23 12.43 -9.61 23.54
N PRO A 24 12.49 -9.35 24.86
CA PRO A 24 13.25 -8.23 25.42
C PRO A 24 14.76 -8.18 25.13
N ALA A 25 15.37 -9.32 24.80
CA ALA A 25 16.81 -9.47 24.60
C ALA A 25 17.16 -10.14 23.26
N MET A 26 16.23 -10.20 22.31
CA MET A 26 16.45 -10.74 20.97
C MET A 26 15.85 -9.82 19.91
N ASP A 27 16.30 -9.99 18.68
CA ASP A 27 15.75 -9.27 17.55
C ASP A 27 14.26 -9.61 17.34
N PRO A 28 13.46 -8.63 16.89
CA PRO A 28 12.07 -8.88 16.54
C PRO A 28 11.99 -9.91 15.41
N THR A 29 10.98 -10.77 15.50
CA THR A 29 10.66 -11.72 14.45
C THR A 29 9.46 -11.23 13.66
N LEU A 30 9.48 -11.47 12.35
CA LEU A 30 8.39 -11.12 11.45
C LEU A 30 7.73 -12.38 10.91
N SER A 31 6.44 -12.29 10.61
CA SER A 31 5.67 -13.36 10.00
C SER A 31 4.84 -12.84 8.83
N CYS A 32 4.77 -13.64 7.76
CA CYS A 32 3.84 -13.45 6.65
C CYS A 32 2.61 -14.36 6.77
N GLN A 33 2.34 -14.88 7.98
CA GLN A 33 1.15 -15.67 8.26
C GLN A 33 0.19 -14.83 9.11
N ASN A 34 -1.10 -14.93 8.83
CA ASN A 34 -2.16 -14.31 9.62
C ASN A 34 -1.99 -14.71 11.10
N GLY A 35 -1.93 -13.71 11.97
CA GLY A 35 -1.82 -13.84 13.41
C GLY A 35 -3.16 -13.79 14.13
N PRO A 36 -3.14 -13.80 15.47
CA PRO A 36 -4.35 -13.70 16.29
C PRO A 36 -5.16 -12.41 16.03
N HIS A 37 -4.48 -11.32 15.67
CA HIS A 37 -5.10 -10.01 15.41
C HIS A 37 -5.69 -9.88 13.99
N ASP A 38 -5.46 -10.84 13.11
CA ASP A 38 -5.98 -10.85 11.73
C ASP A 38 -7.30 -11.64 11.64
N ALA A 39 -8.08 -11.63 12.71
CA ALA A 39 -9.35 -12.36 12.80
C ALA A 39 -10.34 -11.86 11.74
N GLY A 40 -10.89 -12.79 10.96
CA GLY A 40 -11.82 -12.49 9.87
C GLY A 40 -11.14 -12.22 8.52
N VAL A 41 -9.82 -12.09 8.47
CA VAL A 41 -9.09 -12.00 7.21
C VAL A 41 -9.03 -13.40 6.56
N PRO A 42 -9.47 -13.57 5.31
CA PRO A 42 -9.43 -14.86 4.63
C PRO A 42 -8.02 -15.43 4.61
N ARG A 43 -7.87 -16.68 5.08
CA ARG A 43 -6.62 -17.42 4.95
C ARG A 43 -6.47 -17.89 3.50
N LYS A 44 -5.90 -17.03 2.66
CA LYS A 44 -5.56 -17.37 1.28
C LYS A 44 -4.21 -18.05 1.22
N ASP A 45 -4.03 -18.90 0.21
CA ASP A 45 -2.77 -19.62 0.01
C ASP A 45 -1.66 -18.62 -0.39
N TRP A 46 -0.52 -18.72 0.26
CA TRP A 46 0.65 -17.91 -0.11
C TRP A 46 1.12 -18.19 -1.55
N MET A 47 0.81 -19.36 -2.11
CA MET A 47 1.15 -19.72 -3.48
C MET A 47 0.33 -18.96 -4.54
N THR A 48 -0.86 -18.46 -4.20
CA THR A 48 -1.68 -17.70 -5.17
C THR A 48 -1.27 -16.24 -5.27
N ASN A 49 -0.30 -15.77 -4.46
CA ASN A 49 0.01 -14.35 -4.24
C ASN A 49 -1.19 -13.52 -3.76
N GLU A 50 -2.26 -14.15 -3.30
CA GLU A 50 -3.42 -13.44 -2.74
C GLU A 50 -3.41 -13.40 -1.21
N GLY A 51 -2.32 -13.86 -0.59
CA GLY A 51 -2.14 -13.75 0.85
C GLY A 51 -2.12 -12.30 1.30
N THR A 52 -2.64 -12.03 2.51
CA THR A 52 -2.60 -10.70 3.14
C THR A 52 -1.19 -10.14 3.28
N TYR A 53 -0.24 -11.04 3.53
CA TYR A 53 1.17 -10.76 3.67
C TYR A 53 1.96 -11.54 2.63
N GLY A 54 3.14 -11.05 2.27
CA GLY A 54 3.99 -11.69 1.28
C GLY A 54 4.83 -10.71 0.49
N ILE A 55 5.29 -11.17 -0.68
CA ILE A 55 6.12 -10.36 -1.58
C ILE A 55 5.26 -9.28 -2.22
N LEU A 56 5.77 -8.05 -2.21
CA LEU A 56 5.21 -6.94 -2.98
C LEU A 56 5.90 -6.89 -4.35
N LYS A 57 5.16 -7.20 -5.41
CA LYS A 57 5.67 -7.28 -6.78
C LYS A 57 5.33 -6.00 -7.54
N GLY A 58 6.30 -5.42 -8.23
CA GLY A 58 6.10 -4.16 -8.94
C GLY A 58 5.83 -3.00 -7.97
N GLY A 59 5.10 -2.00 -8.46
CA GLY A 59 4.77 -0.80 -7.70
C GLY A 59 5.99 0.03 -7.29
N THR A 60 5.75 1.01 -6.42
CA THR A 60 6.75 1.92 -5.88
C THR A 60 6.65 1.96 -4.36
N CYS A 61 7.80 1.93 -3.70
CA CYS A 61 7.90 2.09 -2.25
C CYS A 61 8.44 3.48 -1.88
N ARG A 62 7.80 4.16 -0.92
CA ARG A 62 8.15 5.50 -0.46
C ARG A 62 8.11 5.57 1.06
N LYS A 63 9.04 6.31 1.64
CA LYS A 63 9.02 6.62 3.07
C LYS A 63 8.05 7.78 3.35
N ILE A 64 7.21 7.62 4.36
CA ILE A 64 6.24 8.60 4.84
C ILE A 64 6.43 8.84 6.34
N THR A 65 5.77 9.88 6.87
CA THR A 65 5.78 10.13 8.31
C THR A 65 5.00 9.04 9.05
N LEU A 66 5.39 8.74 10.29
CA LEU A 66 4.68 7.75 11.12
C LEU A 66 3.24 8.18 11.44
N GLY A 67 2.98 9.49 11.50
CA GLY A 67 1.63 10.04 11.66
C GLY A 67 0.75 9.69 10.46
N LEU A 68 1.23 9.99 9.25
CA LEU A 68 0.51 9.66 8.02
C LEU A 68 0.30 8.15 7.87
N ALA A 69 1.29 7.32 8.20
CA ALA A 69 1.14 5.85 8.15
C ALA A 69 -0.01 5.36 9.03
N ARG A 70 -0.15 5.90 10.25
CA ARG A 70 -1.25 5.56 11.16
C ARG A 70 -2.59 6.07 10.66
N GLU A 71 -2.61 7.28 10.10
CA GLU A 71 -3.82 7.88 9.52
C GLU A 71 -4.34 7.10 8.32
N LEU A 72 -3.45 6.62 7.45
CA LEU A 72 -3.81 5.81 6.28
C LEU A 72 -4.34 4.42 6.65
N LEU A 73 -3.94 3.87 7.80
CA LEU A 73 -4.48 2.62 8.33
C LEU A 73 -5.88 2.78 8.94
N TYR A 74 -6.41 4.00 9.05
CA TYR A 74 -7.76 4.22 9.53
C TYR A 74 -8.80 3.76 8.47
N PRO A 75 -9.81 2.93 8.82
CA PRO A 75 -10.75 2.36 7.85
C PRO A 75 -11.55 3.36 7.01
N ARG A 76 -11.66 4.61 7.45
CA ARG A 76 -12.37 5.69 6.76
C ARG A 76 -11.44 6.83 6.37
N ASN A 77 -10.20 6.51 5.99
CA ASN A 77 -9.27 7.52 5.50
C ASN A 77 -9.83 8.17 4.22
N LEU A 78 -9.98 9.51 4.25
CA LEU A 78 -10.68 10.25 3.21
C LEU A 78 -9.94 10.23 1.87
N VAL A 79 -8.61 10.40 1.87
CA VAL A 79 -7.84 10.45 0.61
C VAL A 79 -7.90 9.10 -0.10
N LEU A 80 -7.81 7.99 0.64
CA LEU A 80 -7.94 6.65 0.07
C LEU A 80 -9.36 6.39 -0.46
N TYR A 81 -10.38 6.84 0.27
CA TYR A 81 -11.77 6.74 -0.17
C TYR A 81 -12.03 7.50 -1.46
N GLU A 82 -11.53 8.73 -1.59
CA GLU A 82 -11.71 9.53 -2.82
C GLU A 82 -10.93 8.95 -4.00
N LEU A 83 -9.68 8.50 -3.80
CA LEU A 83 -8.89 7.85 -4.85
C LEU A 83 -9.55 6.56 -5.36
N GLY A 84 -10.07 5.74 -4.45
CA GLY A 84 -10.68 4.44 -4.78
C GLY A 84 -11.98 4.53 -5.59
N LYS A 85 -12.57 5.72 -5.77
CA LYS A 85 -13.74 5.92 -6.63
C LYS A 85 -13.39 5.89 -8.12
N SER A 86 -12.16 6.29 -8.47
CA SER A 86 -11.78 6.54 -9.86
C SER A 86 -10.61 5.68 -10.33
N ILE A 87 -9.73 5.26 -9.41
CA ILE A 87 -8.50 4.54 -9.77
C ILE A 87 -8.48 3.20 -9.06
N ALA A 88 -8.24 2.13 -9.83
CA ALA A 88 -7.91 0.82 -9.27
C ALA A 88 -6.42 0.79 -8.89
N PHE A 89 -6.13 0.52 -7.63
CA PHE A 89 -4.76 0.41 -7.12
C PHE A 89 -4.68 -0.56 -5.94
N GLU A 90 -3.47 -1.05 -5.70
CA GLU A 90 -3.08 -1.79 -4.52
C GLU A 90 -2.22 -0.90 -3.62
N LEU A 91 -2.37 -1.09 -2.31
CA LEU A 91 -1.70 -0.31 -1.29
C LEU A 91 -1.25 -1.21 -0.15
N CYS A 92 -0.03 -1.03 0.33
CA CYS A 92 0.45 -1.64 1.56
C CYS A 92 1.08 -0.58 2.44
N ILE A 93 0.64 -0.51 3.69
CA ILE A 93 1.09 0.49 4.67
C ILE A 93 1.79 -0.22 5.81
N GLY A 94 3.08 0.07 5.97
CA GLY A 94 3.86 -0.37 7.12
C GLY A 94 3.84 0.67 8.24
N VAL A 95 3.56 0.24 9.47
CA VAL A 95 3.65 1.08 10.67
C VAL A 95 5.06 1.63 10.94
N ASN A 96 6.06 1.10 10.22
CA ASN A 96 7.44 1.61 10.17
C ASN A 96 7.62 2.81 9.23
N GLY A 97 6.54 3.34 8.63
CA GLY A 97 6.56 4.51 7.76
C GLY A 97 6.97 4.20 6.32
N PHE A 98 6.83 2.95 5.86
CA PHE A 98 6.95 2.61 4.45
C PHE A 98 5.57 2.44 3.83
N LEU A 99 5.38 3.11 2.70
CA LEU A 99 4.19 3.04 1.86
C LEU A 99 4.56 2.38 0.54
N TRP A 100 3.85 1.34 0.16
CA TRP A 100 3.96 0.74 -1.17
C TRP A 100 2.65 0.95 -1.93
N VAL A 101 2.76 1.41 -3.17
CA VAL A 101 1.64 1.69 -4.07
C VAL A 101 1.88 0.98 -5.39
N HIS A 102 0.86 0.31 -5.92
CA HIS A 102 0.89 -0.23 -7.26
C HIS A 102 -0.43 0.08 -7.99
N SER A 103 -0.34 0.52 -9.24
CA SER A 103 -1.48 0.77 -10.11
C SER A 103 -1.19 0.27 -11.51
N THR A 104 -2.20 0.26 -12.37
CA THR A 104 -2.10 -0.17 -13.77
C THR A 104 -1.14 0.68 -14.60
N ARG A 105 -1.02 1.97 -14.25
CA ARG A 105 -0.20 2.97 -14.95
C ARG A 105 0.70 3.74 -14.00
N PRO A 106 1.94 4.11 -14.39
CA PRO A 106 2.84 4.90 -13.55
C PRO A 106 2.30 6.30 -13.20
N GLU A 107 1.55 6.93 -14.10
CA GLU A 107 0.90 8.24 -13.92
C GLU A 107 -0.06 8.20 -12.73
N TYR A 108 -0.87 7.13 -12.63
CA TYR A 108 -1.71 6.88 -11.47
C TYR A 108 -0.91 6.62 -10.20
N THR A 109 0.20 5.89 -10.27
CA THR A 109 1.06 5.68 -9.09
C THR A 109 1.60 7.01 -8.57
N ILE A 110 2.06 7.89 -9.47
CA ILE A 110 2.56 9.24 -9.13
C ILE A 110 1.45 10.10 -8.53
N LEU A 111 0.26 10.11 -9.15
CA LEU A 111 -0.92 10.81 -8.64
C LEU A 111 -1.27 10.36 -7.22
N ILE A 112 -1.38 9.05 -7.00
CA ILE A 112 -1.75 8.47 -5.69
C ILE A 112 -0.73 8.88 -4.63
N LEU A 113 0.57 8.75 -4.93
CA LEU A 113 1.63 9.16 -4.00
C LEU A 113 1.54 10.65 -3.65
N ASN A 114 1.35 11.51 -4.65
CA ASN A 114 1.22 12.96 -4.43
C ASN A 114 -0.03 13.32 -3.63
N ALA A 115 -1.17 12.69 -3.94
CA ALA A 115 -2.41 12.91 -3.21
C ALA A 115 -2.29 12.51 -1.73
N ILE A 116 -1.70 11.33 -1.46
CA ILE A 116 -1.47 10.84 -0.10
C ILE A 116 -0.49 11.74 0.67
N MET A 117 0.58 12.20 0.02
CA MET A 117 1.57 13.06 0.69
C MET A 117 0.99 14.43 1.03
N ASN A 118 0.21 15.02 0.13
CA ASN A 118 -0.37 16.34 0.35
C ASN A 118 -1.55 16.32 1.33
N SER A 119 -2.30 15.20 1.44
CA SER A 119 -3.47 15.13 2.32
C SER A 119 -3.15 15.37 3.79
N GLN A 120 -1.91 15.12 4.23
CA GLN A 120 -1.47 15.28 5.62
C GLN A 120 -1.72 16.69 6.19
N VAL A 121 -1.73 17.72 5.34
CA VAL A 121 -1.86 19.13 5.75
C VAL A 121 -3.12 19.82 5.21
N LEU A 122 -4.03 19.04 4.61
CA LEU A 122 -5.23 19.57 3.97
C LEU A 122 -6.47 19.29 4.80
N THR A 123 -7.43 20.22 4.74
CA THR A 123 -8.79 19.98 5.25
C THR A 123 -9.52 18.98 4.36
N GLU A 124 -10.57 18.34 4.88
CA GLU A 124 -11.34 17.37 4.10
C GLU A 124 -11.88 17.93 2.78
N ALA A 125 -12.34 19.19 2.78
CA ALA A 125 -12.84 19.84 1.57
C ALA A 125 -11.72 20.03 0.53
N GLN A 126 -10.53 20.40 0.99
CA GLN A 126 -9.35 20.53 0.11
C GLN A 126 -8.89 19.17 -0.40
N VAL A 127 -8.92 18.10 0.40
CA VAL A 127 -8.58 16.74 -0.06
C VAL A 127 -9.51 16.31 -1.20
N ARG A 128 -10.83 16.47 -1.05
CA ARG A 128 -11.81 16.14 -2.09
C ARG A 128 -11.55 16.92 -3.38
N GLY A 129 -11.34 18.24 -3.26
CA GLY A 129 -11.06 19.10 -4.41
C GLY A 129 -9.73 18.76 -5.11
N MET A 130 -8.69 18.49 -4.32
CA MET A 130 -7.37 18.09 -4.82
C MET A 130 -7.45 16.77 -5.57
N VAL A 131 -8.02 15.71 -4.97
CA VAL A 131 -8.10 14.39 -5.62
C VAL A 131 -8.87 14.49 -6.93
N LYS A 132 -10.02 15.18 -6.94
CA LYS A 132 -10.79 15.40 -8.17
C LYS A 132 -9.97 16.08 -9.26
N SER A 133 -9.32 17.21 -8.93
CA SER A 133 -8.51 17.96 -9.88
C SER A 133 -7.34 17.14 -10.45
N LEU A 134 -6.65 16.38 -9.59
CA LEU A 134 -5.54 15.52 -10.01
C LEU A 134 -6.02 14.41 -10.95
N VAL A 135 -7.13 13.75 -10.63
CA VAL A 135 -7.70 12.67 -11.47
C VAL A 135 -8.12 13.21 -12.82
N ASP A 136 -8.85 14.33 -12.85
CA ASP A 136 -9.29 14.96 -14.10
C ASP A 136 -8.09 15.35 -14.99
N THR A 137 -7.01 15.86 -14.38
CA THR A 137 -5.80 16.26 -15.11
C THR A 137 -5.05 15.07 -15.68
N VAL A 138 -4.81 14.03 -14.87
CA VAL A 138 -4.05 12.85 -15.32
C VAL A 138 -4.84 12.05 -16.35
N ASN A 139 -6.16 11.95 -16.24
CA ASN A 139 -6.96 11.28 -17.26
C ASN A 139 -6.89 11.98 -18.62
N ARG A 140 -6.94 13.31 -18.65
CA ARG A 140 -6.75 14.05 -19.92
C ARG A 140 -5.39 13.82 -20.52
N GLN A 141 -4.33 13.86 -19.70
CA GLN A 141 -2.97 13.59 -20.18
C GLN A 141 -2.85 12.17 -20.75
N ILE A 142 -3.48 11.19 -20.10
CA ILE A 142 -3.52 9.81 -20.58
C ILE A 142 -4.25 9.70 -21.92
N GLU A 143 -5.40 10.39 -22.07
CA GLU A 143 -6.17 10.43 -23.33
C GLU A 143 -5.35 11.06 -24.45
N ASP A 144 -4.70 12.21 -24.20
CA ASP A 144 -3.85 12.89 -25.18
C ASP A 144 -2.66 12.01 -25.61
N ASP A 145 -2.00 11.32 -24.67
CA ASP A 145 -0.87 10.41 -24.94
C ASP A 145 -1.29 9.14 -25.72
N GLU A 146 -2.57 8.75 -25.67
CA GLU A 146 -3.11 7.59 -26.42
C GLU A 146 -3.55 7.94 -27.84
N GLU A 147 -3.78 9.23 -28.12
CA GLU A 147 -4.15 9.73 -29.45
C GLU A 147 -2.93 10.01 -30.36
N GLU A 148 -1.71 10.11 -29.80
CA GLU A 148 -0.43 10.25 -30.52
C GLU A 148 0.17 8.91 -31.02
#